data_AF-A0A6L8RWX8-F1
#
_entry.id   AF-A0A6L8RWX8-F1
#
_cell.length_a   1.000
_cell.length_b   1.000
_cell.length_c   1.000
_cell.angle_alpha   90.00
_cell.angle_beta   90.00
_cell.angle_gamma   90.00
#
_symmetry.space_group_name_H-M   'P 1'
#
loop_
_entity.id
_entity.type
_entity.pdbx_description
1 polymer ?
#
loop_
_entity_poly.entity_id
_entity_poly.type
_entity_poly.pdbx_seq_one_letter_code
_entity_poly.pdbx_strand_id
1 'polypeptide(L)'
;MLEKYMKCAAWGSAGILLTCFIRGHVIKENGTVRELKISFLEKEKEVIADCAVGNIMTTLTYTSEKDHVGGLTEDVTQTVMKLFPIGTYLSAEKEDTIAEDSQTYAMILEKQANDENAVDENGKLITQGQSVTQQEMVKIPEAKVDISMDKLRDYEYLMSHFYTVDSSTMADANLINADRLLGKNMKLNSNSNEEAAGPKVLIYHTHSQEQFKDSVPGDANTSIVGMGTYLTDLLNQKYGIETYHHTGVYDLVNGKLDRSKAYQLAEPDVQKILKDNPSIEVVIDLHRDGVAEGTHLVTEVDGRQTAQIMFFNGLSRTRANGNISYLPNPYLEDNLAFSLQMEIAAAKYYPGFARHIFLRAYRYNMHFKPKTLLVEAGAQTNTVEEMRNAMELLAELLHQVLS
;
A
#
# COMPACT_ATOMS: atom_id res chain seq x y z
N MET A 1 18.25 43.75 18.00
CA MET A 1 17.17 42.83 17.57
C MET A 1 17.51 41.37 17.85
N LEU A 2 18.70 40.89 17.49
CA LEU A 2 19.15 39.51 17.73
C LEU A 2 19.06 39.05 19.20
N GLU A 3 19.45 39.90 20.14
CA GLU A 3 19.41 39.61 21.58
C GLU A 3 17.98 39.42 22.12
N LYS A 4 16.99 40.06 21.48
CA LYS A 4 15.57 39.95 21.85
C LYS A 4 14.96 38.64 21.32
N TYR A 5 15.38 38.22 20.13
CA TYR A 5 15.00 36.93 19.53
C TYR A 5 15.61 35.75 20.27
N MET A 6 16.88 35.83 20.66
CA MET A 6 17.55 34.81 21.46
C MET A 6 16.93 34.66 22.85
N LYS A 7 16.53 35.77 23.49
CA LYS A 7 15.76 35.72 24.74
C LYS A 7 14.38 35.08 24.53
N CYS A 8 13.63 35.41 23.47
CA CYS A 8 12.35 34.74 23.20
C CYS A 8 12.49 33.23 22.92
N ALA A 9 13.51 32.82 22.16
CA ALA A 9 13.74 31.40 21.85
C ALA A 9 14.16 30.60 23.09
N ALA A 10 14.99 31.17 23.97
CA ALA A 10 15.38 30.58 25.25
C ALA A 10 14.19 30.44 26.22
N TRP A 11 13.31 31.45 26.27
CA TRP A 11 12.09 31.39 27.10
C TRP A 11 11.06 30.40 26.54
N GLY A 12 10.96 30.28 25.21
CA GLY A 12 10.10 29.30 24.55
C GLY A 12 10.54 27.85 24.80
N SER A 13 11.85 27.59 24.71
CA SER A 13 12.43 26.26 24.96
C SER A 13 12.41 25.89 26.45
N ALA A 14 12.65 26.83 27.36
CA ALA A 14 12.45 26.64 28.81
C ALA A 14 10.98 26.35 29.15
N GLY A 15 10.03 27.00 28.46
CA GLY A 15 8.59 26.74 28.62
C GLY A 15 8.19 25.32 28.18
N ILE A 16 8.73 24.82 27.07
CA ILE A 16 8.44 23.48 26.55
C ILE A 16 9.06 22.39 27.43
N LEU A 17 10.32 22.56 27.88
CA LEU A 17 10.96 21.65 28.83
C LEU A 17 10.22 21.60 30.18
N LEU A 18 9.74 22.74 30.67
CA LEU A 18 8.92 22.81 31.89
C LEU A 18 7.57 22.09 31.70
N THR A 19 6.98 22.16 30.51
CA THR A 19 5.72 21.46 30.19
C THR A 19 5.92 19.95 30.08
N CYS A 20 7.08 19.51 29.57
CA CYS A 20 7.46 18.08 29.50
C CYS A 20 7.81 17.48 30.87
N PHE A 21 8.38 18.26 31.80
CA PHE A 21 8.66 17.80 33.17
C PHE A 21 7.45 17.89 34.13
N ILE A 22 6.45 18.74 33.85
CA ILE A 22 5.19 18.79 34.63
C ILE A 22 4.30 17.57 34.34
N ARG A 23 4.48 16.86 33.21
CA ARG A 23 3.89 15.54 32.97
C ARG A 23 4.65 14.42 33.69
N GLY A 24 4.89 14.61 34.99
CA GLY A 24 5.39 13.59 35.90
C GLY A 24 4.34 12.51 36.18
N HIS A 25 4.81 11.27 36.28
CA HIS A 25 4.07 10.02 36.40
C HIS A 25 2.85 10.02 37.34
N VAL A 26 1.73 9.49 36.84
CA VAL A 26 0.64 8.97 37.66
C VAL A 26 0.93 7.50 37.96
N ILE A 27 1.50 7.20 39.13
CA ILE A 27 1.58 5.82 39.64
C ILE A 27 0.31 5.55 40.46
N LYS A 28 -0.46 4.53 40.08
CA LYS A 28 -1.64 4.07 40.83
C LYS A 28 -1.22 2.99 41.83
N GLU A 29 -1.29 3.29 43.12
CA GLU A 29 -1.44 2.27 44.16
C GLU A 29 -2.68 2.56 44.99
N ASN A 30 -3.52 1.53 45.19
CA ASN A 30 -4.69 1.51 46.08
C ASN A 30 -5.71 2.66 45.89
N GLY A 31 -6.05 2.96 44.64
CA GLY A 31 -7.33 3.57 44.29
C GLY A 31 -7.55 5.03 44.69
N THR A 32 -6.53 5.77 45.14
CA THR A 32 -6.67 7.20 45.47
C THR A 32 -5.64 8.05 44.72
N VAL A 33 -6.09 9.04 43.94
CA VAL A 33 -5.22 9.97 43.20
C VAL A 33 -4.73 11.05 44.16
N ARG A 34 -3.41 11.20 44.34
CA ARG A 34 -2.80 12.37 44.97
C ARG A 34 -1.99 13.15 43.92
N GLU A 35 -2.31 14.44 43.78
CA GLU A 35 -1.55 15.39 42.98
C GLU A 35 -0.22 15.72 43.67
N LEU A 36 0.91 15.49 42.99
CA LEU A 36 2.23 15.91 43.44
C LEU A 36 2.49 17.33 42.93
N LYS A 37 2.31 18.34 43.79
CA LYS A 37 2.77 19.70 43.49
C LYS A 37 4.28 19.77 43.68
N ILE A 38 5.04 19.74 42.59
CA ILE A 38 6.46 20.11 42.60
C ILE A 38 6.55 21.60 42.29
N SER A 39 7.03 22.40 43.24
CA SER A 39 7.35 23.82 43.04
C SER A 39 8.87 24.00 42.94
N PHE A 40 9.38 24.45 41.80
CA PHE A 40 10.77 24.89 41.67
C PHE A 40 10.89 26.38 42.04
N LEU A 41 11.90 26.72 42.85
CA LEU A 41 12.22 28.11 43.23
C LEU A 41 12.78 28.87 42.01
N GLU A 42 12.50 30.17 41.88
CA GLU A 42 12.87 30.99 40.70
C GLU A 42 14.35 30.90 40.30
N LYS A 43 15.26 30.70 41.26
CA LYS A 43 16.69 30.50 41.02
C LYS A 43 17.02 29.25 40.18
N GLU A 44 16.26 28.18 40.32
CA GLU A 44 16.51 26.92 39.59
C GLU A 44 16.08 27.03 38.12
N LYS A 45 15.11 27.91 37.82
CA LYS A 45 14.69 28.22 36.45
C LYS A 45 15.77 28.98 35.68
N GLU A 46 16.45 29.91 36.34
CA GLU A 46 17.58 30.66 35.76
C GLU A 46 18.76 29.74 35.43
N VAL A 47 19.09 28.81 36.34
CA VAL A 47 20.19 27.85 36.12
C VAL A 47 19.89 26.90 34.95
N ILE A 48 18.65 26.43 34.82
CA ILE A 48 18.25 25.56 33.70
C ILE A 48 18.27 26.34 32.38
N ALA A 49 17.83 27.60 32.39
CA ALA A 49 17.89 28.47 31.21
C ALA A 49 19.34 28.75 30.79
N ASP A 50 20.23 29.05 31.74
CA ASP A 50 21.66 29.27 31.45
C ASP A 50 22.35 28.01 30.93
N CYS A 51 22.00 26.82 31.45
CA CYS A 51 22.51 25.56 30.94
C CYS A 51 22.03 25.24 29.51
N ALA A 52 20.78 25.59 29.19
CA ALA A 52 20.23 25.43 27.86
C ALA A 52 20.88 26.39 26.86
N VAL A 53 21.06 27.66 27.25
CA VAL A 53 21.77 28.67 26.46
C VAL A 53 23.23 28.27 26.25
N GLY A 54 23.91 27.77 27.28
CA GLY A 54 25.28 27.28 27.18
C GLY A 54 25.44 26.12 26.19
N ASN A 55 24.55 25.13 26.21
CA ASN A 55 24.59 23.99 25.28
C ASN A 55 24.30 24.40 23.84
N ILE A 56 23.33 25.31 23.63
CA ILE A 56 23.00 25.83 22.30
C ILE A 56 24.18 26.63 21.76
N MET A 57 24.77 27.53 22.56
CA MET A 57 25.94 28.31 22.15
C MET A 57 27.16 27.44 21.87
N THR A 58 27.45 26.43 22.69
CA THR A 58 28.60 25.52 22.47
C THR A 58 28.43 24.74 21.15
N THR A 59 27.20 24.32 20.86
CA THR A 59 26.87 23.62 19.60
C THR A 59 27.03 24.56 18.40
N LEU A 60 26.58 25.81 18.52
CA LEU A 60 26.73 26.83 17.48
C LEU A 60 28.21 27.17 17.22
N THR A 61 29.04 27.28 18.25
CA THR A 61 30.48 27.53 18.09
C THR A 61 31.17 26.35 17.39
N TYR A 62 30.87 25.11 17.79
CA TYR A 62 31.41 23.90 17.16
C TYR A 62 31.03 23.76 15.68
N THR A 63 29.81 24.17 15.33
CA THR A 63 29.32 24.13 13.94
C THR A 63 29.94 25.25 13.10
N SER A 64 30.12 26.44 13.69
CA SER A 64 30.76 27.58 13.03
C SER A 64 32.26 27.38 12.75
N GLU A 65 32.94 26.51 13.50
CA GLU A 65 34.37 26.20 13.30
C GLU A 65 34.63 25.14 12.22
N LYS A 66 33.64 24.34 11.83
CA LYS A 66 33.82 23.24 10.86
C LYS A 66 33.33 23.54 9.44
N ASP A 67 32.33 24.41 9.28
CA ASP A 67 31.72 24.68 7.98
C ASP A 67 31.58 26.19 7.73
N HIS A 68 32.67 26.85 7.31
CA HIS A 68 32.60 28.24 6.86
C HIS A 68 32.04 28.35 5.44
N VAL A 69 30.71 28.46 5.31
CA VAL A 69 30.05 28.83 4.04
C VAL A 69 28.95 29.91 4.21
N GLY A 70 28.54 30.28 5.42
CA GLY A 70 27.48 31.26 5.65
C GLY A 70 27.74 32.26 6.79
N GLY A 71 27.01 33.38 6.81
CA GLY A 71 27.07 34.35 7.89
C GLY A 71 26.41 33.84 9.18
N LEU A 72 26.92 34.24 10.34
CA LEU A 72 26.57 33.72 11.67
C LEU A 72 25.05 33.62 11.97
N THR A 73 24.24 34.51 11.39
CA THR A 73 22.78 34.52 11.53
C THR A 73 22.07 33.39 10.78
N GLU A 74 22.64 32.95 9.67
CA GLU A 74 22.04 31.96 8.76
C GLU A 74 22.23 30.54 9.29
N ASP A 75 23.42 30.25 9.82
CA ASP A 75 23.75 28.98 10.49
C ASP A 75 22.96 28.75 11.78
N VAL A 76 22.73 29.83 12.56
CA VAL A 76 21.90 29.78 13.76
C VAL A 76 20.45 29.46 13.38
N THR A 77 19.94 30.05 12.30
CA THR A 77 18.56 29.84 11.84
C THR A 77 18.35 28.41 11.33
N GLN A 78 19.29 27.89 10.52
CA GLN A 78 19.30 26.50 10.04
C GLN A 78 19.35 25.48 11.19
N THR A 79 20.21 25.71 12.18
CA THR A 79 20.37 24.80 13.32
C THR A 79 19.13 24.78 14.22
N VAL A 80 18.51 25.95 14.45
CA VAL A 80 17.26 26.06 15.23
C VAL A 80 16.07 25.41 14.50
N MET A 81 15.99 25.57 13.17
CA MET A 81 14.95 24.93 12.33
C MET A 81 15.06 23.39 12.33
N LYS A 82 16.29 22.85 12.37
CA LYS A 82 16.52 21.40 12.49
C LYS A 82 16.16 20.85 13.87
N LEU A 83 16.31 21.64 14.93
CA LEU A 83 16.04 21.21 16.31
C LEU A 83 14.56 21.33 16.70
N PHE A 84 13.81 22.27 16.12
CA PHE A 84 12.39 22.47 16.41
C PHE A 84 11.59 22.91 15.17
N PRO A 85 10.89 21.99 14.46
CA PRO A 85 10.16 22.30 13.24
C PRO A 85 8.77 22.90 13.51
N ILE A 86 8.67 23.94 14.34
CA ILE A 86 7.37 24.55 14.76
C ILE A 86 7.09 25.89 14.04
N GLY A 87 7.97 26.36 13.15
CA GLY A 87 7.90 27.68 12.53
C GLY A 87 6.92 27.87 11.36
N THR A 88 6.32 26.83 10.81
CA THR A 88 5.52 26.91 9.56
C THR A 88 4.03 27.24 9.74
N TYR A 89 3.58 27.56 10.97
CA TYR A 89 2.15 27.83 11.22
C TYR A 89 1.70 29.30 11.18
N LEU A 90 2.59 30.26 10.88
CA LEU A 90 2.22 31.68 10.90
C LEU A 90 2.83 32.49 9.75
N SER A 91 2.50 32.13 8.50
CA SER A 91 2.20 33.10 7.44
C SER A 91 2.01 32.34 6.13
N ALA A 92 0.75 32.08 5.79
CA ALA A 92 0.40 31.69 4.43
C ALA A 92 0.60 32.88 3.51
N GLU A 93 1.43 32.72 2.47
CA GLU A 93 1.13 33.21 1.13
C GLU A 93 1.91 32.38 0.09
N LYS A 94 1.32 31.24 -0.26
CA LYS A 94 1.06 30.81 -1.64
C LYS A 94 2.24 30.81 -2.64
N GLU A 95 3.33 30.10 -2.35
CA GLU A 95 4.24 29.61 -3.41
C GLU A 95 5.03 28.31 -3.06
N ASP A 96 5.06 27.84 -1.81
CA ASP A 96 5.85 26.66 -1.40
C ASP A 96 5.13 25.29 -1.43
N THR A 97 3.84 25.22 -1.81
CA THR A 97 3.03 23.99 -1.66
C THR A 97 3.38 22.84 -2.62
N ILE A 98 4.11 23.08 -3.72
CA ILE A 98 4.37 22.05 -4.74
C ILE A 98 5.51 21.12 -4.30
N ALA A 99 6.53 21.64 -3.61
CA ALA A 99 7.70 20.86 -3.22
C ALA A 99 7.42 19.95 -2.02
N GLU A 100 6.67 20.42 -1.03
CA GLU A 100 6.26 19.64 0.15
C GLU A 100 5.27 18.52 -0.21
N ASP A 101 4.34 18.77 -1.15
CA ASP A 101 3.40 17.76 -1.65
C ASP A 101 4.13 16.69 -2.49
N SER A 102 5.10 17.08 -3.33
CA SER A 102 5.88 16.13 -4.12
C SER A 102 6.74 15.19 -3.27
N GLN A 103 7.36 15.68 -2.19
CA GLN A 103 8.15 14.83 -1.29
C GLN A 103 7.25 13.87 -0.50
N THR A 104 6.11 14.36 -0.01
CA THR A 104 5.10 13.54 0.68
C THR A 104 4.54 12.46 -0.25
N TYR A 105 4.23 12.82 -1.50
CA TYR A 105 3.77 11.90 -2.51
C TYR A 105 4.83 10.82 -2.82
N ALA A 106 6.09 11.22 -2.99
CA ALA A 106 7.19 10.27 -3.21
C ALA A 106 7.35 9.28 -2.03
N MET A 107 7.28 9.76 -0.79
CA MET A 107 7.32 8.89 0.40
C MET A 107 6.16 7.89 0.45
N ILE A 108 4.98 8.28 -0.05
CA ILE A 108 3.81 7.40 -0.09
C ILE A 108 3.95 6.35 -1.19
N LEU A 109 4.46 6.71 -2.37
CA LEU A 109 4.75 5.75 -3.42
C LEU A 109 5.84 4.75 -2.98
N GLU A 110 6.85 5.21 -2.25
CA GLU A 110 7.83 4.34 -1.61
C GLU A 110 7.19 3.41 -0.59
N LYS A 111 6.28 3.93 0.23
CA LYS A 111 5.55 3.09 1.16
C LYS A 111 4.68 2.06 0.44
N GLN A 112 3.97 2.43 -0.64
CA GLN A 112 3.19 1.48 -1.45
C GLN A 112 4.04 0.33 -1.97
N ALA A 113 5.21 0.62 -2.52
CA ALA A 113 6.05 -0.44 -3.07
C ALA A 113 6.74 -1.29 -1.99
N ASN A 114 7.00 -0.71 -0.82
CA ASN A 114 7.54 -1.45 0.32
C ASN A 114 6.47 -2.27 1.05
N ASP A 115 5.22 -1.89 0.89
CA ASP A 115 4.06 -2.48 1.52
C ASP A 115 3.72 -3.86 0.93
N GLU A 116 4.18 -4.17 -0.29
CA GLU A 116 4.01 -5.46 -1.00
C GLU A 116 5.16 -6.45 -0.73
N ASN A 117 5.89 -6.24 0.37
CA ASN A 117 6.88 -7.19 0.86
C ASN A 117 6.26 -8.19 1.85
N ALA A 118 7.05 -9.16 2.32
CA ALA A 118 6.66 -10.30 3.16
C ALA A 118 5.38 -10.10 4.02
N VAL A 119 4.33 -10.84 3.68
CA VAL A 119 3.03 -10.95 4.35
C VAL A 119 2.82 -12.36 4.92
N ASP A 120 1.86 -12.48 5.83
CA ASP A 120 1.37 -13.76 6.33
C ASP A 120 0.40 -14.44 5.33
N GLU A 121 -0.10 -15.62 5.68
CA GLU A 121 -1.04 -16.40 4.85
C GLU A 121 -2.32 -15.63 4.47
N ASN A 122 -2.68 -14.59 5.24
CA ASN A 122 -3.87 -13.76 5.04
C ASN A 122 -3.56 -12.43 4.33
N GLY A 123 -2.33 -12.23 3.86
CA GLY A 123 -1.92 -11.01 3.15
C GLY A 123 -1.48 -9.87 4.07
N LYS A 124 -1.40 -10.06 5.39
CA LYS A 124 -1.00 -8.99 6.32
C LYS A 124 0.51 -8.92 6.48
N LEU A 125 1.08 -7.72 6.43
CA LEU A 125 2.52 -7.50 6.57
C LEU A 125 3.15 -8.17 7.81
N ILE A 126 4.30 -8.81 7.60
CA ILE A 126 5.18 -9.32 8.65
C ILE A 126 6.22 -8.23 8.99
N THR A 127 6.11 -7.60 10.16
CA THR A 127 7.18 -6.73 10.70
C THR A 127 8.32 -7.57 11.27
N GLN A 128 9.57 -7.28 10.87
CA GLN A 128 10.77 -7.95 11.40
C GLN A 128 10.78 -7.92 12.94
N GLY A 129 10.65 -9.09 13.58
CA GLY A 129 10.70 -9.24 15.04
C GLY A 129 9.61 -10.09 15.68
N GLN A 130 8.56 -10.49 14.96
CA GLN A 130 7.59 -11.48 15.46
C GLN A 130 7.91 -12.87 14.91
N SER A 131 8.42 -13.74 15.79
CA SER A 131 8.32 -15.18 15.61
C SER A 131 6.84 -15.55 15.63
N VAL A 132 6.28 -15.84 14.46
CA VAL A 132 4.97 -16.48 14.36
C VAL A 132 5.18 -17.93 14.76
N THR A 133 4.75 -18.27 15.96
CA THR A 133 4.71 -19.67 16.42
C THR A 133 3.66 -20.36 15.56
N GLN A 134 4.11 -21.30 14.73
CA GLN A 134 3.24 -22.14 13.92
C GLN A 134 2.35 -22.96 14.86
N GLN A 135 1.06 -22.63 14.88
CA GLN A 135 0.04 -23.61 15.22
C GLN A 135 -0.37 -24.25 13.90
N GLU A 136 -0.10 -25.55 13.75
CA GLU A 136 -0.66 -26.35 12.66
C GLU A 136 -2.18 -26.18 12.65
N MET A 137 -2.71 -25.45 11.66
CA MET A 137 -4.13 -25.40 11.42
C MET A 137 -4.56 -26.75 10.86
N VAL A 138 -5.28 -27.49 11.68
CA VAL A 138 -6.04 -28.68 11.28
C VAL A 138 -6.90 -28.30 10.07
N LYS A 139 -6.72 -28.98 8.93
CA LYS A 139 -7.59 -28.87 7.75
C LYS A 139 -9.02 -29.24 8.15
N ILE A 140 -9.81 -28.26 8.56
CA ILE A 140 -11.26 -28.37 8.66
C ILE A 140 -11.78 -28.29 7.22
N PRO A 141 -12.67 -29.19 6.77
CA PRO A 141 -13.28 -29.05 5.47
C PRO A 141 -14.08 -27.73 5.48
N GLU A 142 -13.65 -26.75 4.69
CA GLU A 142 -14.39 -25.50 4.53
C GLU A 142 -15.80 -25.84 4.01
N ALA A 143 -16.80 -25.54 4.83
CA ALA A 143 -18.17 -25.54 4.36
C ALA A 143 -18.25 -24.55 3.19
N LYS A 144 -18.87 -24.94 2.07
CA LYS A 144 -19.10 -24.04 0.92
C LYS A 144 -19.63 -22.70 1.42
N VAL A 145 -18.89 -21.62 1.12
CA VAL A 145 -19.29 -20.25 1.45
C VAL A 145 -20.66 -19.97 0.83
N ASP A 146 -21.56 -19.35 1.60
CA ASP A 146 -22.91 -19.04 1.16
C ASP A 146 -22.91 -17.71 0.40
N ILE A 147 -22.93 -17.80 -0.93
CA ILE A 147 -22.94 -16.67 -1.86
C ILE A 147 -24.36 -16.18 -2.19
N SER A 148 -25.37 -16.54 -1.39
CA SER A 148 -26.72 -16.00 -1.57
C SER A 148 -26.78 -14.50 -1.24
N MET A 149 -27.58 -13.75 -2.00
CA MET A 149 -27.72 -12.30 -1.76
C MET A 149 -28.24 -11.96 -0.35
N ASP A 150 -28.99 -12.87 0.29
CA ASP A 150 -29.45 -12.67 1.66
C ASP A 150 -28.30 -12.67 2.65
N LYS A 151 -27.26 -13.49 2.43
CA LYS A 151 -26.02 -13.49 3.21
C LYS A 151 -25.10 -12.36 2.83
N LEU A 152 -24.90 -12.10 1.54
CA LEU A 152 -23.98 -11.06 1.09
C LEU A 152 -24.43 -9.64 1.47
N ARG A 153 -25.74 -9.42 1.71
CA ARG A 153 -26.26 -8.17 2.27
C ARG A 153 -25.90 -7.93 3.73
N ASP A 154 -25.60 -8.98 4.49
CA ASP A 154 -25.10 -8.85 5.84
C ASP A 154 -23.63 -8.38 5.76
N TYR A 155 -23.40 -7.15 6.21
CA TYR A 155 -22.09 -6.52 6.16
C TYR A 155 -21.04 -7.32 6.94
N GLU A 156 -21.38 -7.83 8.13
CA GLU A 156 -20.43 -8.58 8.95
C GLU A 156 -20.09 -9.92 8.29
N TYR A 157 -21.08 -10.59 7.70
CA TYR A 157 -20.86 -11.82 6.93
C TYR A 157 -19.95 -11.57 5.73
N LEU A 158 -20.25 -10.53 4.95
CA LEU A 158 -19.47 -10.16 3.77
C LEU A 158 -18.01 -9.85 4.15
N MET A 159 -17.82 -9.03 5.18
CA MET A 159 -16.48 -8.68 5.66
C MET A 159 -15.73 -9.91 6.18
N SER A 160 -16.37 -10.81 6.94
CA SER A 160 -15.68 -11.94 7.56
C SER A 160 -15.35 -13.10 6.62
N HIS A 161 -15.96 -13.16 5.43
CA HIS A 161 -15.78 -14.27 4.48
C HIS A 161 -15.04 -13.87 3.20
N PHE A 162 -14.95 -12.56 2.90
CA PHE A 162 -14.40 -12.10 1.61
C PHE A 162 -13.36 -10.99 1.75
N TYR A 163 -13.13 -10.41 2.94
CA TYR A 163 -12.24 -9.26 3.08
C TYR A 163 -11.26 -9.41 4.24
N THR A 164 -10.01 -9.02 3.98
CA THR A 164 -9.01 -8.73 5.01
C THR A 164 -8.68 -7.24 4.96
N VAL A 165 -8.90 -6.52 6.08
CA VAL A 165 -8.66 -5.08 6.15
C VAL A 165 -7.37 -4.79 6.90
N ASP A 166 -6.40 -4.15 6.22
CA ASP A 166 -5.16 -3.76 6.87
C ASP A 166 -5.38 -2.71 7.97
N SER A 167 -4.48 -2.72 8.94
CA SER A 167 -4.45 -1.77 10.05
C SER A 167 -4.29 -0.30 9.62
N SER A 168 -3.76 -0.04 8.42
CA SER A 168 -3.61 1.31 7.89
C SER A 168 -4.92 1.95 7.43
N THR A 169 -5.98 1.17 7.21
CA THR A 169 -7.23 1.65 6.61
C THR A 169 -8.49 1.19 7.35
N MET A 170 -9.64 1.61 6.86
CA MET A 170 -10.94 1.12 7.29
C MET A 170 -11.87 1.08 6.07
N ALA A 171 -12.66 0.01 5.99
CA ALA A 171 -13.76 -0.12 5.06
C ALA A 171 -15.04 -0.19 5.90
N ASP A 172 -16.02 0.65 5.59
CA ASP A 172 -17.31 0.67 6.25
C ASP A 172 -18.41 0.22 5.27
N ALA A 173 -19.64 0.06 5.76
CA ALA A 173 -20.78 -0.35 4.95
C ALA A 173 -21.14 0.64 3.82
N ASN A 174 -20.63 1.88 3.86
CA ASN A 174 -20.80 2.81 2.75
C ASN A 174 -19.83 2.49 1.61
N LEU A 175 -18.66 1.91 1.88
CA LEU A 175 -17.72 1.43 0.87
C LEU A 175 -18.09 0.02 0.39
N ILE A 176 -18.34 -0.88 1.33
CA ILE A 176 -18.57 -2.31 1.07
C ILE A 176 -20.06 -2.61 1.19
N ASN A 177 -20.74 -2.71 0.05
CA ASN A 177 -22.16 -3.00 -0.04
C ASN A 177 -22.43 -3.95 -1.19
N ALA A 178 -22.92 -5.16 -0.91
CA ALA A 178 -23.09 -6.19 -1.93
C ALA A 178 -24.04 -5.79 -3.06
N ASP A 179 -25.22 -5.20 -2.76
CA ASP A 179 -26.18 -4.81 -3.81
C ASP A 179 -25.55 -3.80 -4.79
N ARG A 180 -24.78 -2.83 -4.29
CA ARG A 180 -24.12 -1.82 -5.13
C ARG A 180 -22.94 -2.41 -5.91
N LEU A 181 -22.08 -3.18 -5.25
CA LEU A 181 -20.85 -3.72 -5.85
C LEU A 181 -21.17 -4.84 -6.86
N LEU A 182 -22.07 -5.76 -6.54
CA LEU A 182 -22.49 -6.84 -7.44
C LEU A 182 -23.47 -6.36 -8.52
N GLY A 183 -24.10 -5.19 -8.33
CA GLY A 183 -24.98 -4.57 -9.32
C GLY A 183 -24.24 -3.85 -10.45
N LYS A 184 -22.93 -3.62 -10.34
CA LYS A 184 -22.15 -2.97 -11.41
C LYS A 184 -21.88 -3.92 -12.57
N ASN A 185 -22.01 -3.40 -13.79
CA ASN A 185 -21.72 -4.16 -15.00
C ASN A 185 -20.21 -4.22 -15.27
N MET A 186 -19.61 -5.40 -15.12
CA MET A 186 -18.19 -5.64 -15.42
C MET A 186 -17.92 -6.06 -16.87
N LYS A 187 -18.97 -6.30 -17.67
CA LYS A 187 -18.82 -6.79 -19.04
C LYS A 187 -17.98 -5.86 -19.91
N LEU A 188 -17.25 -6.44 -20.85
CA LEU A 188 -16.56 -5.69 -21.91
C LEU A 188 -17.58 -5.13 -22.90
N ASN A 189 -17.30 -3.93 -23.42
CA ASN A 189 -18.16 -3.36 -24.44
C ASN A 189 -17.96 -4.10 -25.76
N SER A 190 -19.03 -4.70 -26.27
CA SER A 190 -19.05 -5.42 -27.56
C SER A 190 -19.15 -4.48 -28.78
N ASN A 191 -19.06 -3.16 -28.58
CA ASN A 191 -19.20 -2.20 -29.66
C ASN A 191 -18.05 -2.36 -30.65
N SER A 192 -18.37 -2.43 -31.95
CA SER A 192 -17.45 -2.76 -33.04
C SER A 192 -17.07 -1.55 -33.90
N ASN A 193 -17.14 -0.33 -33.36
CA ASN A 193 -16.66 0.86 -34.07
C ASN A 193 -15.12 0.89 -34.09
N GLU A 194 -14.52 1.67 -35.00
CA GLU A 194 -13.06 1.73 -35.16
C GLU A 194 -12.32 2.16 -33.88
N GLU A 195 -12.95 2.96 -33.01
CA GLU A 195 -12.43 3.33 -31.67
C GLU A 195 -12.42 2.16 -30.67
N ALA A 196 -13.13 1.08 -30.96
CA ALA A 196 -13.20 -0.13 -30.15
C ALA A 196 -12.36 -1.29 -30.71
N ALA A 197 -11.61 -1.08 -31.80
CA ALA A 197 -10.65 -2.05 -32.31
C ALA A 197 -9.37 -2.07 -31.44
N GLY A 198 -8.76 -3.25 -31.28
CA GLY A 198 -7.55 -3.45 -30.48
C GLY A 198 -7.80 -4.00 -29.08
N PRO A 199 -6.75 -4.05 -28.23
CA PRO A 199 -6.77 -4.78 -26.97
C PRO A 199 -7.80 -4.23 -25.98
N LYS A 200 -8.51 -5.14 -25.30
CA LYS A 200 -9.50 -4.85 -24.26
C LYS A 200 -8.89 -4.89 -22.85
N VAL A 201 -7.83 -5.68 -22.67
CA VAL A 201 -7.15 -5.91 -21.40
C VAL A 201 -5.70 -5.45 -21.51
N LEU A 202 -5.20 -4.75 -20.50
CA LEU A 202 -3.78 -4.52 -20.26
C LEU A 202 -3.34 -5.40 -19.09
N ILE A 203 -2.29 -6.19 -19.28
CA ILE A 203 -1.56 -6.86 -18.19
C ILE A 203 -0.18 -6.20 -18.08
N TYR A 204 0.20 -5.76 -16.89
CA TYR A 204 1.53 -5.24 -16.60
C TYR A 204 2.01 -5.71 -15.23
N HIS A 205 3.26 -5.38 -14.89
CA HIS A 205 3.90 -5.80 -13.65
C HIS A 205 4.65 -4.62 -13.03
N THR A 206 4.16 -4.09 -11.90
CA THR A 206 4.95 -3.12 -11.13
C THR A 206 6.24 -3.75 -10.60
N HIS A 207 6.22 -5.04 -10.26
CA HIS A 207 7.38 -5.80 -9.77
C HIS A 207 7.82 -6.89 -10.76
N SER A 208 8.38 -6.50 -11.91
CA SER A 208 8.74 -7.43 -12.97
C SER A 208 9.85 -8.43 -12.61
N GLN A 209 10.61 -8.20 -11.53
CA GLN A 209 11.66 -9.13 -11.11
C GLN A 209 11.14 -10.31 -10.28
N GLU A 210 9.85 -10.42 -10.02
CA GLU A 210 9.33 -11.46 -9.14
C GLU A 210 9.45 -12.88 -9.71
N GLN A 211 10.06 -13.74 -8.89
CA GLN A 211 10.34 -15.14 -9.20
C GLN A 211 9.64 -16.07 -8.20
N PHE A 212 9.55 -17.32 -8.62
CA PHE A 212 9.03 -18.48 -7.90
C PHE A 212 10.18 -19.42 -7.51
N LYS A 213 9.87 -20.48 -6.76
CA LYS A 213 10.84 -21.39 -6.16
C LYS A 213 11.78 -22.07 -7.16
N ASP A 214 11.25 -22.43 -8.32
CA ASP A 214 11.95 -23.13 -9.40
C ASP A 214 12.13 -22.26 -10.66
N SER A 215 12.02 -20.93 -10.52
CA SER A 215 12.36 -20.01 -11.60
C SER A 215 13.83 -20.12 -11.99
N VAL A 216 14.08 -20.08 -13.30
CA VAL A 216 15.42 -20.14 -13.88
C VAL A 216 15.98 -18.71 -13.94
N PRO A 217 17.13 -18.41 -13.29
CA PRO A 217 17.70 -17.08 -13.31
C PRO A 217 17.94 -16.55 -14.73
N GLY A 218 17.37 -15.39 -15.04
CA GLY A 218 17.46 -14.75 -16.35
C GLY A 218 16.43 -15.23 -17.38
N ASP A 219 15.58 -16.21 -17.05
CA ASP A 219 14.47 -16.64 -17.90
C ASP A 219 13.13 -16.08 -17.42
N ALA A 220 12.69 -15.01 -18.06
CA ALA A 220 11.41 -14.36 -17.76
C ALA A 220 10.19 -15.29 -17.96
N ASN A 221 10.30 -16.37 -18.75
CA ASN A 221 9.18 -17.31 -18.92
C ASN A 221 8.83 -18.07 -17.65
N THR A 222 9.78 -18.14 -16.71
CA THR A 222 9.61 -18.77 -15.41
C THR A 222 9.34 -17.77 -14.29
N SER A 223 9.10 -16.49 -14.59
CA SER A 223 8.83 -15.42 -13.63
C SER A 223 7.37 -14.95 -13.66
N ILE A 224 7.02 -13.95 -12.83
CA ILE A 224 5.70 -13.32 -12.89
C ILE A 224 5.39 -12.73 -14.27
N VAL A 225 6.40 -12.24 -14.98
CA VAL A 225 6.26 -11.72 -16.35
C VAL A 225 5.85 -12.85 -17.29
N GLY A 226 6.46 -14.04 -17.15
CA GLY A 226 6.07 -15.24 -17.88
C GLY A 226 4.65 -15.69 -17.58
N MET A 227 4.18 -15.53 -16.33
CA MET A 227 2.78 -15.78 -15.98
C MET A 227 1.84 -14.77 -16.64
N GLY A 228 2.26 -13.50 -16.76
CA GLY A 228 1.55 -12.48 -17.55
C GLY A 228 1.45 -12.84 -19.03
N THR A 229 2.54 -13.35 -19.63
CA THR A 229 2.53 -13.87 -21.01
C THR A 229 1.54 -15.03 -21.15
N TYR A 230 1.59 -15.99 -20.22
CA TYR A 230 0.74 -17.17 -20.28
C TYR A 230 -0.74 -16.83 -20.10
N LEU A 231 -1.07 -15.93 -19.17
CA LEU A 231 -2.43 -15.41 -19.00
C LEU A 231 -2.92 -14.67 -20.25
N THR A 232 -2.06 -13.86 -20.87
CA THR A 232 -2.34 -13.17 -22.14
C THR A 232 -2.68 -14.17 -23.25
N ASP A 233 -1.90 -15.25 -23.38
CA ASP A 233 -2.17 -16.30 -24.36
C ASP A 233 -3.50 -16.99 -24.11
N LEU A 234 -3.84 -17.31 -22.85
CA LEU A 234 -5.12 -17.92 -22.49
C LEU A 234 -6.30 -17.00 -22.85
N LEU A 235 -6.23 -15.72 -22.50
CA LEU A 235 -7.27 -14.74 -22.82
C LEU A 235 -7.46 -14.58 -24.33
N ASN A 236 -6.37 -14.44 -25.08
CA ASN A 236 -6.39 -14.28 -26.53
C ASN A 236 -6.91 -15.54 -27.23
N GLN A 237 -6.31 -16.70 -26.94
CA GLN A 237 -6.50 -17.92 -27.73
C GLN A 237 -7.75 -18.72 -27.32
N LYS A 238 -8.06 -18.77 -26.01
CA LYS A 238 -9.19 -19.57 -25.51
C LYS A 238 -10.49 -18.77 -25.46
N TYR A 239 -10.40 -17.49 -25.10
CA TYR A 239 -11.59 -16.66 -24.84
C TYR A 239 -11.80 -15.52 -25.84
N GLY A 240 -10.85 -15.29 -26.76
CA GLY A 240 -10.95 -14.23 -27.77
C GLY A 240 -10.94 -12.83 -27.18
N ILE A 241 -10.37 -12.65 -25.99
CA ILE A 241 -10.24 -11.35 -25.31
C ILE A 241 -8.86 -10.79 -25.66
N GLU A 242 -8.82 -9.89 -26.65
CA GLU A 242 -7.58 -9.24 -27.07
C GLU A 242 -6.89 -8.55 -25.90
N THR A 243 -5.65 -8.93 -25.64
CA THR A 243 -4.89 -8.53 -24.45
C THR A 243 -3.52 -7.99 -24.84
N TYR A 244 -3.19 -6.80 -24.34
CA TYR A 244 -1.87 -6.19 -24.43
C TYR A 244 -1.06 -6.57 -23.20
N HIS A 245 0.09 -7.22 -23.40
CA HIS A 245 1.02 -7.53 -22.31
C HIS A 245 2.20 -6.56 -22.33
N HIS A 246 2.38 -5.85 -21.21
CA HIS A 246 3.47 -4.91 -21.02
C HIS A 246 4.54 -5.47 -20.08
N THR A 247 5.77 -5.55 -20.58
CA THR A 247 6.91 -6.20 -19.90
C THR A 247 7.95 -5.20 -19.38
N GLY A 248 7.52 -3.95 -19.12
CA GLY A 248 8.38 -2.90 -18.55
C GLY A 248 9.01 -3.31 -17.21
N VAL A 249 10.19 -2.76 -16.92
CA VAL A 249 10.95 -3.04 -15.70
C VAL A 249 11.01 -1.78 -14.84
N TYR A 250 10.44 -1.84 -13.63
CA TYR A 250 10.25 -0.67 -12.77
C TYR A 250 10.83 -0.81 -11.36
N ASP A 251 11.22 -2.02 -10.99
CA ASP A 251 11.80 -2.39 -9.69
C ASP A 251 13.32 -2.58 -9.74
N LEU A 252 13.97 -2.03 -10.78
CA LEU A 252 15.43 -1.94 -10.89
C LEU A 252 15.88 -0.47 -11.00
N VAL A 253 16.75 -0.03 -10.09
CA VAL A 253 17.44 1.27 -10.17
C VAL A 253 18.93 1.03 -10.33
N ASN A 254 19.50 1.50 -11.45
CA ASN A 254 20.92 1.27 -11.81
C ASN A 254 21.32 -0.22 -11.81
N GLY A 255 20.40 -1.10 -12.25
CA GLY A 255 20.62 -2.54 -12.33
C GLY A 255 20.57 -3.28 -10.98
N LYS A 256 20.14 -2.61 -9.90
CA LYS A 256 19.93 -3.22 -8.59
C LYS A 256 18.46 -3.21 -8.24
N LEU A 257 18.00 -4.27 -7.57
CA LEU A 257 16.63 -4.37 -7.07
C LEU A 257 16.35 -3.20 -6.12
N ASP A 258 15.41 -2.35 -6.52
CA ASP A 258 14.93 -1.22 -5.74
C ASP A 258 13.47 -0.99 -6.11
N ARG A 259 12.59 -1.44 -5.22
CA ARG A 259 11.14 -1.35 -5.40
C ARG A 259 10.59 0.01 -5.01
N SER A 260 11.32 0.84 -4.26
CA SER A 260 10.83 2.07 -3.63
C SER A 260 10.16 3.06 -4.60
N LYS A 261 10.41 2.96 -5.90
CA LYS A 261 9.81 3.85 -6.90
C LYS A 261 9.05 3.11 -7.99
N ALA A 262 8.81 1.81 -7.85
CA ALA A 262 8.24 0.98 -8.90
C ALA A 262 6.88 1.52 -9.40
N TYR A 263 5.96 1.84 -8.49
CA TYR A 263 4.67 2.46 -8.84
C TYR A 263 4.82 3.79 -9.57
N GLN A 264 5.76 4.63 -9.12
CA GLN A 264 6.05 5.93 -9.72
C GLN A 264 6.62 5.80 -11.13
N LEU A 265 7.49 4.80 -11.34
CA LEU A 265 8.17 4.55 -12.60
C LEU A 265 7.24 3.87 -13.62
N ALA A 266 6.31 3.03 -13.16
CA ALA A 266 5.33 2.36 -14.02
C ALA A 266 4.24 3.32 -14.54
N GLU A 267 3.80 4.28 -13.71
CA GLU A 267 2.69 5.18 -14.02
C GLU A 267 2.78 5.88 -15.39
N PRO A 268 3.88 6.55 -15.78
CA PRO A 268 3.94 7.25 -17.07
C PRO A 268 3.83 6.32 -18.28
N ASP A 269 4.43 5.14 -18.23
CA ASP A 269 4.40 4.18 -19.34
C ASP A 269 3.01 3.55 -19.48
N VAL A 270 2.39 3.16 -18.37
CA VAL A 270 1.02 2.61 -18.37
C VAL A 270 0.03 3.65 -18.88
N GLN A 271 0.12 4.90 -18.44
CA GLN A 271 -0.72 5.99 -18.95
C GLN A 271 -0.52 6.22 -20.45
N LYS A 272 0.72 6.13 -20.96
CA LYS A 272 1.00 6.22 -22.39
C LYS A 272 0.33 5.07 -23.15
N ILE A 273 0.44 3.83 -22.67
CA ILE A 273 -0.19 2.66 -23.29
C ILE A 273 -1.71 2.83 -23.36
N LEU A 274 -2.34 3.27 -22.25
CA LEU A 274 -3.79 3.48 -22.20
C LEU A 274 -4.26 4.62 -23.11
N LYS A 275 -3.41 5.63 -23.34
CA LYS A 275 -3.68 6.70 -24.30
C LYS A 275 -3.58 6.21 -25.75
N ASP A 276 -2.58 5.38 -26.05
CA ASP A 276 -2.34 4.83 -27.38
C ASP A 276 -3.32 3.70 -27.74
N ASN A 277 -3.94 3.08 -26.73
CA ASN A 277 -4.90 1.98 -26.86
C ASN A 277 -6.20 2.32 -26.10
N PRO A 278 -7.02 3.26 -26.60
CA PRO A 278 -8.23 3.71 -25.91
C PRO A 278 -9.30 2.61 -25.74
N SER A 279 -9.21 1.53 -26.54
CA SER A 279 -10.06 0.34 -26.45
C SER A 279 -9.84 -0.50 -25.20
N ILE A 280 -8.75 -0.27 -24.44
CA ILE A 280 -8.48 -0.98 -23.18
C ILE A 280 -9.47 -0.52 -22.11
N GLU A 281 -10.20 -1.50 -21.57
CA GLU A 281 -11.21 -1.32 -20.54
C GLU A 281 -10.78 -1.88 -19.18
N VAL A 282 -9.90 -2.89 -19.19
CA VAL A 282 -9.43 -3.63 -18.02
C VAL A 282 -7.92 -3.46 -17.86
N VAL A 283 -7.46 -3.23 -16.64
CA VAL A 283 -6.04 -3.14 -16.31
C VAL A 283 -5.71 -4.11 -15.18
N ILE A 284 -4.72 -4.96 -15.37
CA ILE A 284 -4.30 -5.96 -14.39
C ILE A 284 -2.82 -5.71 -14.08
N ASP A 285 -2.54 -5.40 -12.81
CA ASP A 285 -1.18 -5.45 -12.26
C ASP A 285 -0.99 -6.83 -11.63
N LEU A 286 -0.17 -7.68 -12.25
CA LEU A 286 0.00 -9.06 -11.85
C LEU A 286 1.30 -9.22 -11.06
N HIS A 287 1.16 -9.63 -9.81
CA HIS A 287 2.23 -9.81 -8.82
C HIS A 287 2.20 -11.22 -8.23
N ARG A 288 3.21 -11.53 -7.42
CA ARG A 288 3.17 -12.65 -6.47
C ARG A 288 3.47 -12.16 -5.07
N ASP A 289 2.78 -12.71 -4.09
CA ASP A 289 2.95 -12.28 -2.70
C ASP A 289 4.38 -12.56 -2.22
N GLY A 290 4.88 -11.73 -1.31
CA GLY A 290 6.05 -12.09 -0.50
C GLY A 290 5.57 -12.80 0.74
N VAL A 291 6.07 -13.99 1.10
CA VAL A 291 5.67 -14.66 2.37
C VAL A 291 6.87 -15.10 3.22
N ALA A 292 6.65 -15.60 4.43
CA ALA A 292 7.72 -16.27 5.19
C ALA A 292 8.11 -17.61 4.54
N GLU A 293 9.37 -18.05 4.65
CA GLU A 293 9.90 -19.26 3.96
C GLU A 293 9.08 -20.54 4.19
N GLY A 294 8.40 -20.67 5.34
CA GLY A 294 7.56 -21.83 5.67
C GLY A 294 6.12 -21.75 5.15
N THR A 295 5.72 -20.65 4.51
CA THR A 295 4.36 -20.43 3.99
C THR A 295 4.33 -20.83 2.52
N HIS A 296 3.37 -21.67 2.13
CA HIS A 296 3.19 -22.14 0.76
C HIS A 296 1.71 -22.02 0.38
N LEU A 297 1.38 -21.04 -0.47
CA LEU A 297 0.00 -20.70 -0.81
C LEU A 297 -0.50 -21.61 -1.94
N VAL A 298 -1.04 -22.76 -1.58
CA VAL A 298 -1.46 -23.78 -2.56
C VAL A 298 -2.80 -24.41 -2.19
N THR A 299 -3.60 -24.68 -3.20
CA THR A 299 -4.80 -25.52 -3.12
C THR A 299 -4.74 -26.63 -4.18
N GLU A 300 -5.70 -27.54 -4.16
CA GLU A 300 -5.86 -28.57 -5.19
C GLU A 300 -7.16 -28.31 -5.97
N VAL A 301 -7.06 -28.14 -7.28
CA VAL A 301 -8.22 -28.01 -8.19
C VAL A 301 -8.08 -29.07 -9.27
N ASP A 302 -9.10 -29.91 -9.41
CA ASP A 302 -9.13 -31.02 -10.37
C ASP A 302 -7.87 -31.93 -10.32
N GLY A 303 -7.36 -32.18 -9.11
CA GLY A 303 -6.16 -33.00 -8.89
C GLY A 303 -4.83 -32.32 -9.24
N ARG A 304 -4.84 -31.03 -9.57
CA ARG A 304 -3.64 -30.22 -9.86
C ARG A 304 -3.36 -29.27 -8.71
N GLN A 305 -2.13 -29.33 -8.19
CA GLN A 305 -1.63 -28.33 -7.24
C GLN A 305 -1.65 -26.96 -7.90
N THR A 306 -2.35 -26.01 -7.30
CA THR A 306 -2.65 -24.71 -7.90
C THR A 306 -2.34 -23.62 -6.89
N ALA A 307 -1.55 -22.64 -7.29
CA ALA A 307 -1.25 -21.50 -6.42
C ALA A 307 -2.54 -20.76 -6.07
N GLN A 308 -2.71 -20.39 -4.80
CA GLN A 308 -3.85 -19.55 -4.41
C GLN A 308 -3.61 -18.12 -4.85
N ILE A 309 -4.66 -17.40 -5.22
CA ILE A 309 -4.59 -15.99 -5.58
C ILE A 309 -5.26 -15.11 -4.52
N MET A 310 -5.00 -13.81 -4.58
CA MET A 310 -5.69 -12.80 -3.78
C MET A 310 -5.90 -11.55 -4.62
N PHE A 311 -7.10 -10.98 -4.54
CA PHE A 311 -7.36 -9.66 -5.11
C PHE A 311 -7.01 -8.58 -4.09
N PHE A 312 -6.36 -7.52 -4.54
CA PHE A 312 -5.91 -6.43 -3.68
C PHE A 312 -6.58 -5.12 -4.09
N ASN A 313 -6.99 -4.31 -3.11
CA ASN A 313 -7.54 -2.98 -3.34
C ASN A 313 -6.86 -1.91 -2.47
N GLY A 314 -6.32 -0.91 -3.16
CA GLY A 314 -5.96 0.38 -2.60
C GLY A 314 -7.17 1.29 -2.42
N LEU A 315 -7.49 1.64 -1.17
CA LEU A 315 -8.66 2.43 -0.83
C LEU A 315 -8.48 3.95 -0.97
N SER A 316 -7.25 4.43 -1.20
CA SER A 316 -6.95 5.88 -1.15
C SER A 316 -7.49 6.53 0.14
N ARG A 317 -7.42 5.81 1.26
CA ARG A 317 -8.04 6.14 2.53
C ARG A 317 -7.20 5.59 3.68
N THR A 318 -6.86 6.43 4.65
CA THR A 318 -6.23 5.98 5.90
C THR A 318 -7.26 5.85 7.02
N ARG A 319 -6.95 5.02 8.01
CA ARG A 319 -7.73 4.91 9.24
C ARG A 319 -7.79 6.21 10.02
N ALA A 320 -6.68 6.96 10.05
CA ALA A 320 -6.56 8.19 10.83
C ALA A 320 -7.34 9.36 10.21
N ASN A 321 -7.25 9.52 8.89
CA ASN A 321 -7.69 10.74 8.21
C ASN A 321 -8.83 10.53 7.21
N GLY A 322 -9.31 9.30 7.04
CA GLY A 322 -10.26 8.99 5.97
C GLY A 322 -9.60 9.18 4.60
N ASN A 323 -10.34 9.73 3.65
CA ASN A 323 -9.92 9.81 2.24
C ASN A 323 -8.65 10.67 2.07
N ILE A 324 -7.72 10.20 1.24
CA ILE A 324 -6.45 10.85 0.94
C ILE A 324 -6.64 11.74 -0.29
N SER A 325 -6.81 13.05 -0.09
CA SER A 325 -7.19 13.99 -1.15
C SER A 325 -6.16 14.12 -2.29
N TYR A 326 -4.86 14.00 -1.97
CA TYR A 326 -3.77 14.09 -2.95
C TYR A 326 -3.45 12.74 -3.63
N LEU A 327 -4.14 11.66 -3.25
CA LEU A 327 -4.00 10.33 -3.87
C LEU A 327 -5.37 9.81 -4.31
N PRO A 328 -6.15 10.56 -5.11
CA PRO A 328 -7.51 10.16 -5.42
C PRO A 328 -7.54 8.91 -6.31
N ASN A 329 -8.52 8.05 -6.06
CA ASN A 329 -8.95 7.02 -6.98
C ASN A 329 -10.42 7.30 -7.37
N PRO A 330 -10.69 7.86 -8.57
CA PRO A 330 -12.05 8.12 -9.03
C PRO A 330 -12.83 6.83 -9.33
N TYR A 331 -12.15 5.69 -9.42
CA TYR A 331 -12.69 4.39 -9.81
C TYR A 331 -12.80 3.41 -8.63
N LEU A 332 -12.60 3.88 -7.39
CA LEU A 332 -12.52 3.03 -6.20
C LEU A 332 -13.70 2.05 -6.09
N GLU A 333 -14.93 2.53 -6.27
CA GLU A 333 -16.12 1.67 -6.17
C GLU A 333 -16.20 0.64 -7.31
N ASP A 334 -15.76 1.00 -8.52
CA ASP A 334 -15.72 0.09 -9.66
C ASP A 334 -14.64 -0.98 -9.47
N ASN A 335 -13.47 -0.62 -8.93
CA ASN A 335 -12.40 -1.57 -8.62
C ASN A 335 -12.83 -2.56 -7.52
N LEU A 336 -13.45 -2.06 -6.44
CA LEU A 336 -14.00 -2.89 -5.37
C LEU A 336 -15.05 -3.86 -5.91
N ALA A 337 -15.94 -3.38 -6.79
CA ALA A 337 -16.94 -4.22 -7.43
C ALA A 337 -16.32 -5.30 -8.29
N PHE A 338 -15.30 -4.95 -9.09
CA PHE A 338 -14.64 -5.92 -9.94
C PHE A 338 -13.98 -7.02 -9.13
N SER A 339 -13.19 -6.67 -8.11
CA SER A 339 -12.57 -7.66 -7.21
C SER A 339 -13.59 -8.54 -6.47
N LEU A 340 -14.72 -7.99 -6.03
CA LEU A 340 -15.76 -8.77 -5.34
C LEU A 340 -16.46 -9.74 -6.30
N GLN A 341 -16.76 -9.31 -7.52
CA GLN A 341 -17.36 -10.21 -8.52
C GLN A 341 -16.40 -11.34 -8.92
N MET A 342 -15.11 -11.04 -9.03
CA MET A 342 -14.06 -12.05 -9.26
C MET A 342 -13.95 -13.04 -8.08
N GLU A 343 -13.93 -12.55 -6.84
CA GLU A 343 -13.87 -13.38 -5.64
C GLU A 343 -15.10 -14.28 -5.49
N ILE A 344 -16.31 -13.75 -5.74
CA ILE A 344 -17.55 -14.55 -5.71
C ILE A 344 -17.55 -15.60 -6.82
N ALA A 345 -17.05 -15.27 -8.00
CA ALA A 345 -16.89 -16.24 -9.08
C ALA A 345 -15.88 -17.34 -8.68
N ALA A 346 -14.75 -16.99 -8.06
CA ALA A 346 -13.79 -17.95 -7.54
C ALA A 346 -14.43 -18.86 -6.48
N ALA A 347 -15.11 -18.30 -5.48
CA ALA A 347 -15.79 -19.07 -4.44
C ALA A 347 -16.87 -20.01 -5.00
N LYS A 348 -17.52 -19.63 -6.11
CA LYS A 348 -18.54 -20.45 -6.77
C LYS A 348 -17.94 -21.62 -7.56
N TYR A 349 -16.93 -21.35 -8.39
CA TYR A 349 -16.41 -22.32 -9.36
C TYR A 349 -15.19 -23.09 -8.84
N TYR A 350 -14.35 -22.45 -8.02
CA TYR A 350 -13.11 -23.02 -7.48
C TYR A 350 -12.96 -22.70 -5.98
N PRO A 351 -13.80 -23.26 -5.08
CA PRO A 351 -13.68 -23.02 -3.65
C PRO A 351 -12.26 -23.27 -3.13
N GLY A 352 -11.70 -22.31 -2.38
CA GLY A 352 -10.34 -22.37 -1.86
C GLY A 352 -9.24 -21.90 -2.82
N PHE A 353 -9.57 -21.50 -4.06
CA PHE A 353 -8.61 -20.92 -5.01
C PHE A 353 -8.23 -19.49 -4.67
N ALA A 354 -9.20 -18.63 -4.37
CA ALA A 354 -8.96 -17.26 -3.98
C ALA A 354 -9.01 -17.10 -2.46
N ARG A 355 -8.07 -16.33 -1.92
CA ARG A 355 -8.05 -15.84 -0.54
C ARG A 355 -8.81 -14.53 -0.47
N HIS A 356 -9.20 -14.13 0.75
CA HIS A 356 -9.91 -12.89 1.00
C HIS A 356 -9.28 -11.67 0.32
N ILE A 357 -10.14 -10.81 -0.23
CA ILE A 357 -9.75 -9.55 -0.85
C ILE A 357 -9.03 -8.68 0.19
N PHE A 358 -7.81 -8.25 -0.12
CA PHE A 358 -7.02 -7.45 0.78
C PHE A 358 -7.25 -5.96 0.56
N LEU A 359 -7.57 -5.22 1.62
CA LEU A 359 -7.83 -3.78 1.57
C LEU A 359 -6.72 -3.00 2.26
N ARG A 360 -6.13 -2.03 1.55
CA ARG A 360 -5.00 -1.22 2.03
C ARG A 360 -5.18 0.28 1.81
N ALA A 361 -4.43 1.09 2.54
CA ALA A 361 -4.70 2.53 2.62
C ALA A 361 -4.41 3.33 1.35
N TYR A 362 -3.33 3.04 0.62
CA TYR A 362 -2.93 3.86 -0.52
C TYR A 362 -3.58 3.38 -1.82
N ARG A 363 -3.07 3.74 -3.00
CA ARG A 363 -3.77 3.64 -4.29
C ARG A 363 -3.23 2.59 -5.25
N TYR A 364 -1.92 2.33 -5.22
CA TYR A 364 -1.29 1.22 -5.98
C TYR A 364 -1.62 1.24 -7.48
N ASN A 365 -1.60 2.43 -8.10
CA ASN A 365 -1.94 2.62 -9.52
C ASN A 365 -3.36 2.17 -9.95
N MET A 366 -4.26 1.92 -8.99
CA MET A 366 -5.62 1.45 -9.30
C MET A 366 -6.55 2.52 -9.90
N HIS A 367 -6.11 3.79 -9.97
CA HIS A 367 -6.86 4.90 -10.56
C HIS A 367 -6.85 4.95 -12.08
N PHE A 368 -6.24 3.98 -12.76
CA PHE A 368 -6.10 4.01 -14.21
C PHE A 368 -7.42 3.78 -14.95
N LYS A 369 -8.24 2.82 -14.53
CA LYS A 369 -9.53 2.50 -15.17
C LYS A 369 -10.57 2.01 -14.14
N PRO A 370 -11.87 2.06 -14.49
CA PRO A 370 -12.95 1.46 -13.68
C PRO A 370 -12.72 -0.02 -13.36
N LYS A 371 -12.18 -0.80 -14.31
CA LYS A 371 -11.93 -2.24 -14.17
C LYS A 371 -10.44 -2.51 -13.97
N THR A 372 -9.84 -1.93 -12.93
CA THR A 372 -8.47 -2.24 -12.52
C THR A 372 -8.46 -3.31 -11.43
N LEU A 373 -7.60 -4.33 -11.59
CA LEU A 373 -7.28 -5.35 -10.59
C LEU A 373 -5.79 -5.34 -10.28
N LEU A 374 -5.45 -5.47 -9.01
CA LEU A 374 -4.14 -5.95 -8.58
C LEU A 374 -4.33 -7.38 -8.07
N VAL A 375 -3.59 -8.31 -8.64
CA VAL A 375 -3.67 -9.74 -8.31
C VAL A 375 -2.34 -10.20 -7.73
N GLU A 376 -2.38 -10.69 -6.50
CA GLU A 376 -1.28 -11.40 -5.87
C GLU A 376 -1.46 -12.90 -6.12
N ALA A 377 -0.70 -13.46 -7.06
CA ALA A 377 -0.81 -14.85 -7.45
C ALA A 377 0.32 -15.68 -6.80
N GLY A 378 -0.07 -16.60 -5.90
CA GLY A 378 0.88 -17.40 -5.13
C GLY A 378 1.88 -16.55 -4.36
N ALA A 379 3.04 -17.13 -4.08
CA ALA A 379 4.17 -16.45 -3.45
C ALA A 379 5.50 -16.98 -3.98
N GLN A 380 6.63 -16.43 -3.51
CA GLN A 380 7.96 -16.86 -3.94
C GLN A 380 8.29 -18.32 -3.60
N THR A 381 7.50 -18.96 -2.73
CA THR A 381 7.65 -20.36 -2.33
C THR A 381 6.92 -21.34 -3.26
N ASN A 382 5.98 -20.85 -4.09
CA ASN A 382 5.26 -21.64 -5.09
C ASN A 382 6.15 -22.06 -6.26
N THR A 383 5.73 -23.08 -7.00
CA THR A 383 6.39 -23.50 -8.26
C THR A 383 5.79 -22.80 -9.48
N VAL A 384 6.54 -22.73 -10.57
CA VAL A 384 6.06 -22.21 -11.86
C VAL A 384 4.83 -22.98 -12.35
N GLU A 385 4.77 -24.30 -12.14
CA GLU A 385 3.62 -25.11 -12.57
C GLU A 385 2.36 -24.81 -11.74
N GLU A 386 2.48 -24.65 -10.42
CA GLU A 386 1.37 -24.22 -9.56
C GLU A 386 0.80 -22.87 -10.02
N MET A 387 1.69 -21.97 -10.43
CA MET A 387 1.34 -20.65 -10.95
C MET A 387 0.65 -20.71 -12.32
N ARG A 388 1.13 -21.56 -13.23
CA ARG A 388 0.47 -21.78 -14.52
C ARG A 388 -0.94 -22.33 -14.34
N ASN A 389 -1.12 -23.29 -13.42
CA ASN A 389 -2.44 -23.82 -13.08
C ASN A 389 -3.38 -22.70 -12.57
N ALA A 390 -2.85 -21.77 -11.77
CA ALA A 390 -3.63 -20.62 -11.29
C ALA A 390 -4.04 -19.68 -12.42
N MET A 391 -3.16 -19.45 -13.42
CA MET A 391 -3.49 -18.58 -14.57
C MET A 391 -4.60 -19.17 -15.45
N GLU A 392 -4.71 -20.50 -15.57
CA GLU A 392 -5.82 -21.15 -16.28
C GLU A 392 -7.17 -20.81 -15.63
N LEU A 393 -7.24 -20.89 -14.30
CA LEU A 393 -8.46 -20.57 -13.54
C LEU A 393 -8.75 -19.07 -13.57
N LEU A 394 -7.73 -18.23 -13.38
CA LEU A 394 -7.88 -16.77 -13.44
C LEU A 394 -8.40 -16.31 -14.81
N ALA A 395 -7.90 -16.88 -15.91
CA ALA A 395 -8.39 -16.59 -17.26
C ALA A 395 -9.87 -16.96 -17.42
N GLU A 396 -10.29 -18.10 -16.87
CA GLU A 396 -11.71 -18.51 -16.88
C GLU A 396 -12.58 -17.56 -16.07
N LEU A 397 -12.16 -17.19 -14.85
CA LEU A 397 -12.90 -16.25 -14.01
C LEU A 397 -13.04 -14.87 -14.68
N LEU A 398 -11.95 -14.36 -15.28
CA LEU A 398 -11.99 -13.12 -16.06
C LEU A 398 -13.01 -13.23 -17.18
N HIS A 399 -12.99 -14.31 -17.95
CA HIS A 399 -13.99 -14.52 -19.01
C HIS A 399 -15.42 -14.54 -18.46
N GLN A 400 -15.68 -15.24 -17.35
CA GLN A 400 -17.02 -15.33 -16.75
C GLN A 400 -17.56 -13.97 -16.28
N VAL A 401 -16.70 -13.12 -15.69
CA VAL A 401 -17.10 -11.81 -15.17
C VAL A 401 -17.20 -10.75 -16.27
N LEU A 402 -16.35 -10.85 -17.30
CA LEU A 402 -16.25 -9.86 -18.38
C LEU A 402 -17.18 -10.12 -19.58
N SER A 403 -17.89 -11.26 -19.64
CA SER A 403 -18.75 -11.64 -20.79
C SER A 403 -20.23 -11.44 -20.55
#